data_AF-A0A519RFH1-F1
#
_entry.id   AF-A0A519RFH1-F1
#
_cell.length_a   1.000
_cell.length_b   1.000
_cell.length_c   1.000
_cell.angle_alpha   90.00
_cell.angle_beta   90.00
_cell.angle_gamma   90.00
#
_symmetry.space_group_name_H-M   'P 1'
#
loop_
_entity.id
_entity.type
_entity.pdbx_description
1 polymer ?
#
loop_
_entity_poly.entity_id
_entity_poly.type
_entity_poly.pdbx_seq_one_letter_code
_entity_poly.pdbx_strand_id
1 'polypeptide(L)' 'TNSVAGRVINKFNWLDWNAHELTGKFLAYPNRDEIPENIKENLIVELYSK' A
#
# COMPACT_ATOMS: atom_id res chain seq x y z
N THR A 1 -16.47 13.32 2.85
CA THR A 1 -15.46 13.77 1.85
C THR A 1 -14.07 14.03 2.45
N ASN A 2 -13.91 14.10 3.78
CA ASN A 2 -12.59 14.39 4.41
C ASN A 2 -11.57 13.23 4.42
N SER A 3 -11.92 12.02 3.98
CA SER A 3 -11.03 10.84 4.09
C SER A 3 -9.86 10.82 3.11
N VAL A 4 -9.95 11.57 1.99
CA VAL A 4 -8.91 11.62 0.95
C VAL A 4 -7.99 12.85 1.07
N ALA A 5 -8.41 13.89 1.79
CA ALA A 5 -7.64 15.13 1.95
C ALA A 5 -6.38 14.96 2.81
N GLY A 6 -6.33 13.97 3.71
CA GLY A 6 -5.16 13.67 4.55
C GLY A 6 -4.06 12.87 3.86
N ARG A 7 -4.27 12.39 2.62
CA ARG A 7 -3.34 11.52 1.88
C ARG A 7 -2.34 12.28 0.99
N VAL A 8 -2.24 13.60 1.11
CA VAL A 8 -1.26 14.43 0.35
C VAL A 8 0.18 14.02 0.63
N ILE A 9 0.45 13.40 1.79
CA ILE A 9 1.75 12.81 2.08
C ILE A 9 1.84 11.48 1.35
N ASN A 10 2.72 11.39 0.35
CA ASN A 10 3.14 10.15 -0.29
C ASN A 10 3.82 9.25 0.74
N LYS A 11 2.97 8.51 1.47
CA LYS A 11 3.37 7.63 2.59
C LYS A 11 4.17 6.42 2.13
N PHE A 12 4.10 6.10 0.84
CA PHE A 12 4.67 4.91 0.23
C PHE A 12 5.56 5.31 -0.95
N ASN A 13 6.81 4.84 -0.97
CA ASN A 13 7.74 5.14 -2.07
C ASN A 13 7.33 4.51 -3.40
N TRP A 14 6.49 3.47 -3.35
CA TRP A 14 6.03 2.67 -4.49
C TRP A 14 4.70 3.17 -5.10
N LEU A 15 4.02 4.10 -4.42
CA LEU A 15 2.73 4.64 -4.83
C LEU A 15 2.71 6.16 -4.69
N ASP A 16 2.56 6.84 -5.81
CA ASP A 16 2.33 8.28 -5.85
C ASP A 16 0.83 8.56 -5.88
N TRP A 17 0.31 9.34 -4.94
CA TRP A 17 -1.10 9.65 -4.81
C TRP A 17 -1.38 11.14 -4.98
N ASN A 18 -2.12 11.50 -6.03
CA ASN A 18 -2.60 12.85 -6.26
C ASN A 18 -4.03 13.01 -5.74
N ALA A 19 -4.18 13.64 -4.58
CA ALA A 19 -5.48 13.88 -3.97
C ALA A 19 -6.36 14.91 -4.72
N HIS A 20 -5.76 15.77 -5.56
CA HIS A 20 -6.50 16.77 -6.35
C HIS A 20 -7.21 16.14 -7.54
N GLU A 21 -6.54 15.22 -8.23
CA GLU A 21 -7.09 14.51 -9.38
C GLU A 21 -7.73 13.17 -8.99
N LEU A 22 -7.58 12.75 -7.73
CA LEU A 22 -7.98 11.43 -7.23
C LEU A 22 -7.33 10.29 -8.04
N THR A 23 -6.10 10.51 -8.49
CA THR A 23 -5.32 9.58 -9.29
C THR A 23 -4.17 9.00 -8.48
N GLY A 24 -3.84 7.73 -8.72
CA GLY A 24 -2.69 7.06 -8.13
C GLY A 24 -1.81 6.47 -9.23
N LYS A 25 -0.49 6.64 -9.10
CA LYS A 25 0.50 6.08 -10.03
C LYS A 25 1.34 5.03 -9.32
N PHE A 26 1.32 3.82 -9.86
CA PHE A 26 2.19 2.73 -9.44
C PHE A 26 3.58 2.95 -10.03
N LEU A 27 4.59 3.11 -9.16
CA LEU A 27 5.95 3.44 -9.58
C LEU A 27 6.81 2.18 -9.71
N ALA A 28 6.77 1.33 -8.70
CA ALA A 28 7.58 0.12 -8.61
C ALA A 28 6.91 -0.90 -7.68
N TYR A 29 7.34 -2.15 -7.78
CA TYR A 29 6.94 -3.17 -6.82
C TYR A 29 7.63 -2.91 -5.47
N PRO A 30 6.88 -2.81 -4.36
CA PRO A 30 7.47 -2.63 -3.05
C PRO A 30 8.21 -3.86 -2.56
N ASN A 31 9.23 -3.62 -1.74
CA ASN A 31 9.78 -4.65 -0.88
C ASN A 31 8.89 -4.85 0.36
N ARG A 32 8.98 -6.02 1.01
CA ARG A 32 8.12 -6.35 2.16
C ARG A 32 8.29 -5.37 3.31
N ASP A 33 9.49 -4.85 3.52
CA ASP A 33 9.79 -3.88 4.58
C ASP A 33 9.11 -2.51 4.36
N GLU A 34 8.68 -2.22 3.12
CA GLU A 34 7.97 -0.99 2.75
C GLU A 34 6.45 -1.10 2.91
N ILE A 35 5.97 -2.27 3.35
CA ILE A 35 4.57 -2.57 3.62
C ILE A 35 4.37 -2.53 5.15
N PRO A 36 3.79 -1.46 5.72
CA PRO A 36 3.63 -1.30 7.16
C PRO A 36 2.58 -2.22 7.79
N GLU A 37 1.80 -2.93 6.98
CA GLU A 37 0.77 -3.86 7.43
C GLU A 37 1.41 -5.10 8.06
N ASN A 38 1.07 -5.36 9.33
CA ASN A 38 1.50 -6.56 10.04
C ASN A 38 0.68 -7.79 9.55
N ILE A 39 1.10 -8.37 8.44
CA ILE A 39 0.46 -9.55 7.83
C ILE A 39 1.34 -10.78 8.09
N LYS A 40 0.75 -11.81 8.69
CA LYS A 40 1.42 -13.11 8.92
C LYS A 40 1.32 -13.99 7.67
N GLU A 41 2.12 -13.68 6.65
CA GLU A 41 2.15 -14.42 5.37
C GLU A 41 2.30 -15.94 5.55
N ASN A 42 3.08 -16.38 6.53
CA ASN A 42 3.29 -17.79 6.84
C ASN A 42 1.95 -18.54 7.05
N LEU A 43 0.98 -17.91 7.73
CA LEU A 43 -0.34 -18.50 7.97
C LEU A 43 -1.15 -18.62 6.68
N ILE A 44 -0.96 -17.69 5.75
CA ILE A 44 -1.61 -17.72 4.44
C ILE A 44 -1.04 -18.88 3.62
N VAL A 45 0.28 -19.06 3.63
CA VAL A 45 0.95 -20.18 2.94
C VAL A 45 0.51 -21.52 3.53
N GLU A 46 0.46 -21.64 4.85
CA GLU A 46 -0.02 -22.84 5.55
C GLU A 46 -1.46 -23.21 5.18
N LEU A 47 -2.33 -22.21 4.98
CA LEU A 47 -3.73 -22.41 4.61
C LEU A 47 -3.89 -23.06 3.22
N TYR A 48 -3.07 -22.63 2.25
CA TYR A 48 -3.17 -23.06 0.84
C TYR A 48 -2.21 -24.20 0.47
N SER A 49 -1.38 -24.67 1.40
CA SER A 49 -0.49 -25.83 1.21
C SER A 49 -1.14 -27.17 1.61
N LYS A 50 -2.44 -27.16 1.95
CA LYS A 50 -3.27 -28.34 2.18
C LYS A 50 -4.09 -28.67 0.94
#